data_AF-A0A8T1WMF5-F1
#
_entry.id   AF-A0A8T1WMF5-F1
#
_cell.length_a   1.000
_cell.length_b   1.000
_cell.length_c   1.000
_cell.angle_alpha   90.00
_cell.angle_beta   90.00
_cell.angle_gamma   90.00
#
_symmetry.space_group_name_H-M   'P 1'
#
loop_
_entity.id
_entity.type
_entity.pdbx_description
1 polymer ?
#
loop_
_entity_poly.entity_id
_entity_poly.type
_entity_poly.pdbx_seq_one_letter_code
_entity_poly.pdbx_strand_id
1 'polypeptide(L)'
;MGLRSRQRRLAGVSKEDAYDAESASIRTQSLEEHLRASVDDVDAFNLMWKSTVGYAGLVLAGYEAILLYQLLTGSSYTTRLPLCLGLKLVAFGSILSTREYVRAGRSQSLGRSLFFSGSYALIWLCCSALLHLSFSAVEVSPLCILYFLASLGVLRLIGNNTKAEVARAQQLEKLQRLVGGVGA
;
A
#
# COMPACT_ATOMS: atom_id res chain seq x y z
N MET A 1 -5.22 39.76 -38.19
CA MET A 1 -5.31 38.30 -37.96
C MET A 1 -4.56 37.61 -39.11
N GLY A 2 -3.48 36.83 -38.95
CA GLY A 2 -2.68 36.46 -37.79
C GLY A 2 -1.20 36.38 -38.18
N LEU A 3 -0.39 37.20 -37.50
CA LEU A 3 1.08 37.28 -37.61
C LEU A 3 1.80 36.05 -37.00
N ARG A 4 1.05 35.04 -36.54
CA ARG A 4 1.57 33.81 -35.92
C ARG A 4 2.11 32.76 -36.91
N SER A 5 1.89 32.93 -38.21
CA SER A 5 2.34 31.98 -39.24
C SER A 5 3.78 32.23 -39.72
N ARG A 6 4.26 33.48 -39.71
CA ARG A 6 5.59 33.86 -40.21
C ARG A 6 6.73 33.66 -39.20
N GLN A 7 6.44 33.59 -37.90
CA GLN A 7 7.44 33.32 -36.85
C GLN A 7 7.95 31.87 -36.85
N ARG A 8 7.23 30.92 -37.47
CA ARG A 8 7.68 29.52 -37.57
C ARG A 8 8.64 29.24 -38.73
N ARG A 9 8.81 30.17 -39.67
CA ARG A 9 9.61 29.94 -40.90
C ARG A 9 10.93 30.72 -40.95
N LEU A 10 11.23 31.56 -39.96
CA LEU A 10 12.46 32.35 -39.88
C LEU A 10 13.47 31.86 -38.82
N ALA A 11 13.11 30.87 -38.01
CA ALA A 11 14.07 30.14 -37.16
C ALA A 11 14.32 28.74 -37.72
N GLY A 12 14.51 28.67 -39.03
CA GLY A 12 15.26 27.57 -39.63
C GLY A 12 16.70 27.68 -39.17
N VAL A 13 17.02 27.03 -38.07
CA VAL A 13 18.39 26.76 -37.64
C VAL A 13 18.55 25.25 -37.70
N SER A 14 19.34 24.86 -38.69
CA SER A 14 20.19 23.67 -38.79
C SER A 14 19.80 22.44 -37.99
N LYS A 15 19.54 21.39 -38.76
CA LYS A 15 19.50 19.98 -38.35
C LYS A 15 20.90 19.44 -37.99
N GLU A 16 21.79 20.28 -37.48
CA GLU A 16 23.25 20.03 -37.38
C GLU A 16 23.92 20.78 -36.22
N ASP A 17 23.17 21.40 -35.31
CA ASP A 17 23.73 21.94 -34.08
C ASP A 17 23.66 20.91 -32.96
N ALA A 18 24.81 20.26 -32.80
CA ALA A 18 25.42 19.88 -31.54
C ALA A 18 24.52 19.18 -30.51
N TYR A 19 24.81 17.90 -30.32
CA TYR A 19 24.77 17.30 -28.99
C TYR A 19 25.74 18.10 -28.11
N ASP A 20 25.30 19.25 -27.64
CA ASP A 20 26.10 20.22 -26.91
C ASP A 20 26.18 19.74 -25.47
N ALA A 21 27.15 18.85 -25.22
CA ALA A 21 27.42 18.26 -23.91
C ALA A 21 27.67 19.34 -22.83
N GLU A 22 28.01 20.56 -23.24
CA GLU A 22 28.18 21.72 -22.36
C GLU A 22 26.86 22.43 -22.00
N SER A 23 25.79 22.30 -22.78
CA SER A 23 24.47 22.85 -22.42
C SER A 23 23.70 21.97 -21.41
N ALA A 24 24.06 20.69 -21.32
CA ALA A 24 23.63 19.78 -20.26
C ALA A 24 24.38 20.01 -18.93
N SER A 25 25.29 21.00 -18.86
CA SER A 25 26.01 21.37 -17.64
C SER A 25 25.15 22.16 -16.65
N ILE A 26 23.96 22.62 -17.04
CA ILE A 26 23.08 23.40 -16.18
C ILE A 26 22.20 22.44 -15.37
N ARG A 27 22.77 22.04 -14.23
CA ARG A 27 22.16 21.29 -13.13
C ARG A 27 22.02 19.78 -13.38
N THR A 28 23.13 19.14 -13.72
CA THR A 28 23.35 17.77 -13.23
C THR A 28 23.32 17.84 -11.70
N GLN A 29 22.15 17.62 -11.09
CA GLN A 29 22.12 17.17 -9.70
C GLN A 29 23.15 16.05 -9.61
N SER A 30 24.06 16.15 -8.64
CA SER A 30 25.06 15.10 -8.49
C SER A 30 24.30 13.76 -8.41
N LEU A 31 24.85 12.69 -9.00
CA LEU A 31 24.19 11.39 -8.96
C LEU A 31 23.84 11.00 -7.50
N GLU A 32 24.64 11.48 -6.54
CA GLU A 32 24.39 11.38 -5.10
C GLU A 32 23.13 12.14 -4.63
N GLU A 33 22.88 13.35 -5.14
CA GLU A 33 21.61 14.08 -4.93
C GLU A 33 20.41 13.37 -5.56
N HIS A 34 20.58 12.79 -6.76
CA HIS A 34 19.51 12.05 -7.44
C HIS A 34 19.18 10.73 -6.72
N LEU A 35 20.21 10.05 -6.19
CA LEU A 35 20.06 8.86 -5.37
C LEU A 35 19.42 9.18 -4.03
N ARG A 36 19.83 10.25 -3.34
CA ARG A 36 19.17 10.70 -2.10
C ARG A 36 17.71 11.05 -2.34
N ALA A 37 17.42 11.82 -3.40
CA ALA A 37 16.05 12.15 -3.78
C ALA A 37 15.21 10.89 -4.08
N SER A 38 15.78 9.89 -4.77
CA SER A 38 15.06 8.64 -5.05
C SER A 38 14.75 7.83 -3.78
N VAL A 39 15.65 7.83 -2.79
CA VAL A 39 15.44 7.15 -1.51
C VAL A 39 14.39 7.88 -0.67
N ASP A 40 14.50 9.21 -0.61
CA ASP A 40 13.53 10.07 0.10
C ASP A 40 12.12 9.96 -0.52
N ASP A 41 12.02 9.87 -1.85
CA ASP A 41 10.76 9.65 -2.56
C ASP A 41 10.14 8.28 -2.26
N VAL A 42 10.97 7.23 -2.18
CA VAL A 42 10.53 5.88 -1.82
C VAL A 42 10.03 5.84 -0.38
N ASP A 43 10.70 6.52 0.55
CA ASP A 43 10.28 6.60 1.95
C ASP A 43 9.00 7.43 2.13
N ALA A 44 8.87 8.55 1.42
CA ALA A 44 7.66 9.35 1.39
C ALA A 44 6.47 8.57 0.82
N PHE A 45 6.68 7.84 -0.27
CA PHE A 45 5.67 6.95 -0.87
C PHE A 45 5.24 5.84 0.09
N ASN A 46 6.20 5.18 0.75
CA ASN A 46 5.93 4.14 1.73
C ASN A 46 5.14 4.68 2.94
N LEU A 47 5.49 5.86 3.43
CA LEU A 47 4.79 6.53 4.52
C LEU A 47 3.35 6.90 4.13
N MET A 48 3.16 7.46 2.93
CA MET A 48 1.84 7.79 2.39
C MET A 48 0.94 6.55 2.29
N TRP A 49 1.46 5.43 1.79
CA TRP A 49 0.69 4.19 1.69
C TRP A 49 0.35 3.58 3.04
N LYS A 50 1.31 3.53 3.98
CA LYS A 50 1.06 3.08 5.36
C LYS A 50 -0.01 3.92 6.04
N SER A 51 0.01 5.24 5.81
CA SER A 51 -1.00 6.16 6.30
C SER A 51 -2.37 5.87 5.70
N THR A 52 -2.45 5.75 4.38
CA THR A 52 -3.68 5.48 3.62
C THR A 52 -4.33 4.17 4.05
N VAL A 53 -3.57 3.08 4.09
CA VAL A 53 -4.07 1.76 4.54
C VAL A 53 -4.46 1.82 6.03
N GLY A 54 -3.69 2.54 6.85
CA GLY A 54 -4.02 2.76 8.26
C GLY A 54 -5.32 3.54 8.49
N TYR A 55 -5.67 4.49 7.61
CA TYR A 55 -6.97 5.19 7.63
C TYR A 55 -8.10 4.29 7.14
N ALA A 56 -7.87 3.50 6.08
CA ALA A 56 -8.84 2.51 5.61
C ALA A 56 -9.23 1.53 6.73
N GLY A 57 -8.27 1.09 7.54
CA GLY A 57 -8.54 0.27 8.73
C GLY A 57 -9.44 0.94 9.78
N LEU A 58 -9.34 2.26 9.98
CA LEU A 58 -10.23 2.99 10.89
C LEU A 58 -11.65 3.09 10.34
N VAL A 59 -11.79 3.38 9.05
CA VAL A 59 -13.09 3.44 8.37
C VAL A 59 -13.79 2.08 8.47
N LEU A 60 -13.05 0.99 8.23
CA LEU A 60 -13.58 -0.38 8.35
C LEU A 60 -13.98 -0.74 9.78
N ALA A 61 -13.19 -0.32 10.78
CA ALA A 61 -13.57 -0.51 12.18
C ALA A 61 -14.86 0.27 12.52
N GLY A 62 -15.01 1.50 12.02
CA GLY A 62 -16.25 2.26 12.15
C GLY A 62 -17.44 1.57 11.48
N TYR A 63 -17.24 1.02 10.28
CA TYR A 63 -18.27 0.26 9.59
C TYR A 63 -18.69 -1.00 10.36
N GLU A 64 -17.74 -1.78 10.88
CA GLU A 64 -18.05 -2.92 11.74
C GLU A 64 -18.77 -2.51 13.03
N ALA A 65 -18.50 -1.31 13.56
CA ALA A 65 -19.22 -0.79 14.72
C ALA A 65 -20.67 -0.45 14.39
N ILE A 66 -20.94 0.08 13.20
CA ILE A 66 -22.31 0.31 12.71
C ILE A 66 -23.04 -1.04 12.54
N LEU A 67 -22.39 -2.04 11.95
CA LEU A 67 -23.00 -3.38 11.82
C LEU A 67 -23.26 -4.04 13.17
N LEU A 68 -22.34 -3.89 14.13
CA LEU A 68 -22.53 -4.37 15.50
C LEU A 68 -23.71 -3.66 16.18
N TYR A 69 -23.84 -2.34 16.01
CA TYR A 69 -24.98 -1.59 16.52
C TYR A 69 -26.29 -2.09 15.90
N GLN A 70 -26.35 -2.24 14.57
CA GLN A 70 -27.52 -2.79 13.87
C GLN A 70 -27.89 -4.19 14.37
N LEU A 71 -26.89 -5.05 14.62
CA LEU A 71 -27.08 -6.39 15.19
C LEU A 71 -27.69 -6.34 16.60
N LEU A 72 -27.28 -5.38 17.44
CA LEU A 72 -27.78 -5.21 18.81
C LEU A 72 -29.18 -4.58 18.87
N THR A 73 -29.49 -3.69 17.94
CA THR A 73 -30.81 -3.03 17.84
C THR A 73 -31.84 -3.84 17.07
N GLY A 74 -31.40 -4.86 16.32
CA GLY A 74 -32.28 -5.80 15.64
C GLY A 74 -33.10 -6.58 16.66
N SER A 75 -34.43 -6.44 16.61
CA SER A 75 -35.39 -6.93 17.60
C SER A 75 -35.50 -8.46 17.73
N SER A 76 -34.65 -9.25 17.05
CA SER A 76 -34.61 -10.70 17.18
C SER A 76 -33.35 -11.10 17.93
N TYR A 77 -33.49 -11.36 19.23
CA TYR A 77 -32.54 -12.15 20.01
C TYR A 77 -32.57 -13.59 19.51
N THR A 78 -31.97 -13.81 18.34
CA THR A 78 -31.76 -15.15 17.81
C THR A 78 -30.78 -15.85 18.74
N THR A 79 -30.95 -17.16 18.93
CA THR A 79 -30.00 -18.00 19.69
C THR A 79 -28.56 -17.94 19.16
N ARG A 80 -28.35 -17.31 17.99
CA ARG A 80 -27.08 -17.11 17.29
C ARG A 80 -26.37 -15.81 17.66
N LEU A 81 -27.00 -14.94 18.44
CA LEU A 81 -26.42 -13.67 18.90
C LEU A 81 -25.03 -13.81 19.55
N PRO A 82 -24.76 -14.75 20.48
CA PRO A 82 -23.42 -14.90 21.06
C PRO A 82 -22.35 -15.28 20.03
N LEU A 83 -22.70 -16.12 19.05
CA LEU A 83 -21.80 -16.49 17.95
C LEU A 83 -21.49 -15.28 17.06
N CYS A 84 -22.50 -14.50 16.70
CA CYS A 84 -22.34 -13.30 15.88
C CYS A 84 -21.51 -12.23 16.61
N LEU A 85 -21.73 -12.03 17.91
CA LEU A 85 -20.91 -11.15 18.74
C LEU A 85 -19.45 -11.63 18.80
N GLY A 86 -19.22 -12.93 18.98
CA GLY A 86 -17.88 -13.52 18.93
C GLY A 86 -17.18 -13.25 17.59
N LEU A 87 -17.88 -13.47 16.48
CA LEU A 87 -17.36 -13.17 15.15
C LEU A 87 -17.05 -11.68 14.96
N LYS A 88 -17.90 -10.77 15.44
CA LYS A 88 -17.63 -9.32 15.39
C LYS A 88 -16.40 -8.95 16.21
N LEU A 89 -16.24 -9.48 17.43
CA LEU A 89 -15.05 -9.24 18.25
C LEU A 89 -13.77 -9.72 17.57
N VAL A 90 -13.81 -10.90 16.95
CA VAL A 90 -12.68 -11.44 16.18
C VAL A 90 -12.40 -10.56 14.95
N ALA A 91 -13.43 -10.05 14.26
CA ALA A 91 -13.27 -9.13 13.14
C ALA A 91 -12.63 -7.80 13.57
N PHE A 92 -13.05 -7.22 14.70
CA PHE A 92 -12.39 -6.04 15.29
C PHE A 92 -10.94 -6.30 15.65
N GLY A 93 -10.66 -7.44 16.30
CA GLY A 93 -9.29 -7.86 16.63
C GLY A 93 -8.44 -7.99 15.36
N SER A 94 -8.99 -8.57 14.29
CA SER A 94 -8.33 -8.69 12.99
C SER A 94 -8.03 -7.33 12.35
N ILE A 95 -8.99 -6.40 12.30
CA ILE A 95 -8.79 -5.07 11.71
C ILE A 95 -7.76 -4.26 12.49
N LEU A 96 -7.85 -4.25 13.82
CA LEU A 96 -6.92 -3.51 14.68
C LEU A 96 -5.50 -4.06 14.59
N SER A 97 -5.35 -5.39 14.64
CA SER A 97 -4.06 -6.05 14.50
C SER A 97 -3.44 -5.86 13.10
N THR A 98 -4.26 -5.90 12.03
CA THR A 98 -3.82 -5.60 10.66
C THR A 98 -3.34 -4.14 10.55
N ARG A 99 -4.07 -3.20 11.16
CA ARG A 99 -3.68 -1.79 11.20
C ARG A 99 -2.37 -1.57 11.97
N GLU A 100 -2.20 -2.24 13.12
CA GLU A 100 -0.94 -2.23 13.87
C GLU A 100 0.21 -2.79 13.04
N TYR A 101 -0.05 -3.87 12.29
CA TYR A 101 0.93 -4.45 11.38
C TYR A 101 1.37 -3.48 10.28
N VAL A 102 0.42 -2.80 9.63
CA VAL A 102 0.71 -1.79 8.60
C VAL A 102 1.50 -0.61 9.16
N ARG A 103 1.16 -0.14 10.37
CA ARG A 103 1.81 1.04 10.97
C ARG A 103 3.18 0.74 11.57
N ALA A 104 3.30 -0.35 12.31
CA ALA A 104 4.52 -0.66 13.06
C ALA A 104 5.51 -1.51 12.25
N GLY A 105 5.05 -2.22 11.20
CA GLY A 105 5.90 -3.07 10.36
C GLY A 105 6.55 -4.25 11.10
N ARG A 106 6.15 -4.53 12.35
CA ARG A 106 6.78 -5.56 13.19
C ARG A 106 6.26 -6.95 12.80
N SER A 107 7.16 -7.91 12.58
CA SER A 107 6.82 -9.30 12.25
C SER A 107 5.88 -9.96 13.28
N GLN A 108 5.98 -9.59 14.56
CA GLN A 108 5.10 -10.10 15.62
C GLN A 108 3.63 -9.72 15.43
N SER A 109 3.35 -8.54 14.86
CA SER A 109 1.98 -8.08 14.57
C SER A 109 1.34 -8.79 13.37
N LEU A 110 2.15 -9.31 12.43
CA LEU A 110 1.69 -10.15 11.33
C LEU A 110 1.12 -11.49 11.83
N GLY A 111 1.80 -12.13 12.78
CA GLY A 111 1.31 -13.39 13.38
C GLY A 111 -0.03 -13.22 14.10
N ARG A 112 -0.18 -12.12 14.86
CA ARG A 112 -1.44 -11.80 15.54
C ARG A 112 -2.56 -11.51 14.56
N SER A 113 -2.27 -10.78 13.49
CA SER A 113 -3.22 -10.47 12.42
C SER A 113 -3.69 -11.72 11.69
N LEU A 114 -2.76 -12.61 11.30
CA LEU A 114 -3.05 -13.90 10.68
C LEU A 114 -3.90 -14.79 11.58
N PHE A 115 -3.62 -14.82 12.88
CA PHE A 115 -4.39 -15.61 13.83
C PHE A 115 -5.85 -15.13 13.90
N PHE A 116 -6.09 -13.82 14.00
CA PHE A 116 -7.45 -13.28 14.05
C PHE A 116 -8.19 -13.40 12.72
N SER A 117 -7.56 -13.10 11.59
CA SER A 117 -8.21 -13.24 10.27
C SER A 117 -8.45 -14.71 9.92
N GLY A 118 -7.51 -15.59 10.26
CA GLY A 118 -7.59 -17.02 10.03
C GLY A 118 -8.65 -17.68 10.90
N SER A 119 -8.69 -17.35 12.20
CA SER A 119 -9.76 -17.84 13.09
C SER A 119 -11.13 -17.34 12.65
N TYR A 120 -11.26 -16.09 12.21
CA TYR A 120 -12.52 -15.59 11.64
C TYR A 120 -12.98 -16.43 10.44
N ALA A 121 -12.08 -16.67 9.48
CA ALA A 121 -12.38 -17.45 8.29
C ALA A 121 -12.73 -18.91 8.63
N LEU A 122 -12.01 -19.53 9.56
CA LEU A 122 -12.26 -20.90 10.00
C LEU A 122 -13.59 -21.04 10.74
N ILE A 123 -13.92 -20.11 11.63
CA ILE A 123 -15.22 -20.10 12.34
C ILE A 123 -16.34 -19.91 11.32
N TRP A 124 -16.19 -18.97 10.38
CA TRP A 124 -17.18 -18.73 9.34
C TRP A 124 -17.38 -19.95 8.43
N LEU A 125 -16.29 -20.59 7.99
CA LEU A 125 -16.33 -21.79 7.16
C LEU A 125 -16.93 -22.97 7.92
N CYS A 126 -16.59 -23.14 9.20
CA CYS A 126 -17.20 -24.15 10.07
C CYS A 126 -18.72 -23.96 10.17
N CYS A 127 -19.16 -22.72 10.43
CA CYS A 127 -20.58 -22.43 10.56
C CYS A 127 -21.37 -22.56 9.24
N SER A 128 -20.75 -22.20 8.12
CA SER A 128 -21.42 -22.20 6.82
C SER A 128 -21.40 -23.58 6.15
N ALA A 129 -20.27 -24.30 6.22
CA ALA A 129 -20.07 -25.57 5.53
C ALA A 129 -20.44 -26.80 6.37
N LEU A 130 -20.19 -26.80 7.69
CA LEU A 130 -20.55 -27.94 8.54
C LEU A 130 -21.94 -27.80 9.16
N LEU A 131 -22.34 -26.58 9.53
CA LEU A 131 -23.63 -26.34 10.22
C LEU A 131 -24.72 -25.79 9.27
N HIS A 132 -24.40 -25.57 7.99
CA HIS A 132 -25.32 -25.05 6.96
C HIS A 132 -26.07 -23.77 7.41
N LEU A 133 -25.44 -22.95 8.26
CA LEU A 133 -26.04 -21.70 8.73
C LEU A 133 -25.94 -20.64 7.63
N SER A 134 -27.09 -20.09 7.25
CA SER A 134 -27.15 -18.90 6.40
C SER A 134 -27.01 -17.65 7.28
N PHE A 135 -26.00 -16.84 6.99
CA PHE A 135 -25.73 -15.59 7.69
C PHE A 135 -26.10 -14.40 6.82
N SER A 136 -26.69 -13.38 7.45
CA SER A 136 -26.89 -12.08 6.82
C SER A 136 -25.58 -11.28 6.77
N ALA A 137 -25.49 -10.32 5.85
CA ALA A 137 -24.36 -9.38 5.76
C ALA A 137 -24.17 -8.55 7.05
N VAL A 138 -25.21 -8.41 7.87
CA VAL A 138 -25.13 -7.75 9.19
C VAL A 138 -24.38 -8.63 10.20
N GLU A 139 -24.62 -9.94 10.16
CA GLU A 139 -24.07 -10.93 11.10
C GLU A 139 -22.60 -11.25 10.77
N VAL A 140 -22.30 -11.46 9.49
CA VAL A 140 -20.97 -11.84 9.00
C VAL A 140 -20.55 -10.91 7.87
N SER A 141 -19.34 -10.37 7.98
CA SER A 141 -18.77 -9.41 7.03
C SER A 141 -17.38 -9.89 6.61
N PRO A 142 -17.15 -10.14 5.31
CA PRO A 142 -15.85 -10.60 4.81
C PRO A 142 -14.79 -9.48 4.79
N LEU A 143 -15.14 -8.26 5.20
CA LEU A 143 -14.29 -7.08 5.07
C LEU A 143 -12.99 -7.18 5.87
N CYS A 144 -12.98 -7.87 7.02
CA CYS A 144 -11.76 -8.09 7.80
C CYS A 144 -10.73 -8.95 7.03
N ILE A 145 -11.19 -10.00 6.33
CA ILE A 145 -10.34 -10.87 5.50
C ILE A 145 -9.83 -10.10 4.29
N LEU A 146 -10.72 -9.38 3.59
CA LEU A 146 -10.35 -8.59 2.42
C LEU A 146 -9.33 -7.50 2.77
N TYR A 147 -9.53 -6.81 3.89
CA TYR A 147 -8.60 -5.80 4.38
C TYR A 147 -7.24 -6.40 4.73
N PHE A 148 -7.21 -7.56 5.38
CA PHE A 148 -5.96 -8.27 5.67
C PHE A 148 -5.21 -8.64 4.39
N LEU A 149 -5.88 -9.27 3.41
CA LEU A 149 -5.28 -9.67 2.14
C LEU A 149 -4.80 -8.47 1.32
N ALA A 150 -5.59 -7.41 1.24
CA ALA A 150 -5.22 -6.18 0.56
C ALA A 150 -4.00 -5.52 1.22
N SER A 151 -3.98 -5.43 2.56
CA SER A 151 -2.86 -4.87 3.32
C SER A 151 -1.59 -5.69 3.12
N LEU A 152 -1.69 -7.02 3.14
CA LEU A 152 -0.57 -7.92 2.87
C LEU A 152 -0.04 -7.74 1.44
N GLY A 153 -0.93 -7.69 0.45
CA GLY A 153 -0.59 -7.47 -0.95
C GLY A 153 0.14 -6.15 -1.17
N VAL A 154 -0.40 -5.05 -0.63
CA VAL A 154 0.21 -3.72 -0.72
C VAL A 154 1.59 -3.69 -0.06
N LEU A 155 1.74 -4.25 1.14
CA LEU A 155 3.04 -4.31 1.82
C LEU A 155 4.08 -5.16 1.07
N ARG A 156 3.65 -6.24 0.42
CA ARG A 156 4.54 -7.07 -0.42
C ARG A 156 4.95 -6.35 -1.70
N LEU A 157 4.02 -5.66 -2.36
CA LEU A 157 4.31 -4.86 -3.55
C LEU A 157 5.29 -3.73 -3.24
N ILE A 158 5.03 -2.97 -2.16
CA ILE A 158 5.93 -1.90 -1.71
C ILE A 158 7.30 -2.49 -1.35
N GLY A 159 7.34 -3.57 -0.57
CA GLY A 159 8.60 -4.21 -0.18
C GLY A 159 9.42 -4.77 -1.33
N ASN A 160 8.79 -5.18 -2.43
CA ASN A 160 9.49 -5.62 -3.63
C ASN A 160 9.98 -4.43 -4.46
N ASN A 161 9.18 -3.37 -4.58
CA ASN A 161 9.58 -2.14 -5.27
C ASN A 161 10.75 -1.46 -4.57
N THR A 162 10.73 -1.35 -3.24
CA THR A 162 11.85 -0.74 -2.50
C THR A 162 13.13 -1.55 -2.67
N LYS A 163 13.07 -2.88 -2.67
CA LYS A 163 14.24 -3.74 -2.95
C LYS A 163 14.77 -3.55 -4.37
N ALA A 164 13.88 -3.41 -5.35
CA ALA A 164 14.27 -3.17 -6.73
C ALA A 164 14.96 -1.81 -6.90
N GLU A 165 14.43 -0.75 -6.26
CA GLU A 165 15.04 0.58 -6.29
C GLU A 165 16.40 0.60 -5.57
N VAL A 166 16.53 -0.05 -4.41
CA VAL A 166 17.82 -0.19 -3.72
C VAL A 166 18.84 -0.97 -4.58
N ALA A 167 18.41 -2.02 -5.27
CA ALA A 167 19.29 -2.77 -6.17
C ALA A 167 19.75 -1.92 -7.37
N ARG A 168 18.87 -1.09 -7.95
CA ARG A 168 19.21 -0.13 -9.01
C ARG A 168 20.21 0.92 -8.50
N ALA A 169 19.97 1.48 -7.32
CA ALA A 169 20.89 2.42 -6.69
C ALA A 169 22.30 1.82 -6.49
N GLN A 170 22.39 0.57 -5.99
CA GLN A 170 23.67 -0.14 -5.81
C GLN A 170 24.37 -0.44 -7.14
N GLN A 171 23.63 -0.75 -8.20
CA GLN A 171 24.21 -0.98 -9.54
C GLN A 171 24.78 0.32 -10.13
N LEU A 172 24.07 1.43 -9.97
CA LEU A 172 24.53 2.75 -10.40
C LEU A 172 25.79 3.20 -9.64
N GLU A 173 25.86 2.95 -8.34
CA GLU A 173 27.06 3.23 -7.54
C GLU A 173 28.28 2.42 -8.02
N LYS A 174 28.10 1.14 -8.33
CA LYS A 174 29.16 0.29 -8.89
C LYS A 174 29.64 0.80 -10.25
N LEU A 175 28.73 1.21 -11.13
CA LEU A 175 29.06 1.82 -12.42
C LEU A 175 29.86 3.11 -12.24
N GLN A 176 29.49 3.96 -11.28
CA GLN A 176 30.20 5.20 -11.00
C GLN A 176 31.64 4.94 -10.52
N ARG A 177 31.86 3.95 -9.64
CA ARG A 177 33.21 3.58 -9.19
C ARG A 177 34.07 3.03 -10.32
N LEU A 178 33.49 2.28 -11.26
CA LEU A 178 34.20 1.74 -12.42
C LEU A 178 34.57 2.85 -13.41
N VAL A 179 33.66 3.79 -13.70
CA VAL A 179 33.94 4.92 -14.60
C VAL A 179 34.95 5.90 -13.97
N GLY A 180 34.85 6.18 -12.67
CA GLY A 180 35.79 7.04 -11.95
C GLY A 180 37.18 6.41 -11.76
N GLY A 181 37.27 5.08 -11.71
CA GLY A 181 38.54 4.35 -11.60
C GLY A 181 39.31 4.18 -12.92
N VAL A 182 38.67 4.40 -14.07
CA VAL A 182 39.31 4.35 -15.40
C VAL A 182 39.97 5.69 -15.77
N GLY A 183 39.71 6.75 -15.00
CA GLY A 183 40.28 8.09 -15.20
C GLY A 183 41.53 8.41 -14.37
N ALA A 184 42.12 7.43 -13.67
CA ALA A 184 43.36 7.56 -12.89
C ALA A 184 44.43 6.60 -13.43
#